data_AF-A0A920GRF0-F1
#
_entry.id   AF-A0A920GRF0-F1
#
_cell.length_a   1.000
_cell.length_b   1.000
_cell.length_c   1.000
_cell.angle_alpha   90.00
_cell.angle_beta   90.00
_cell.angle_gamma   90.00
#
_symmetry.space_group_name_H-M   'P 1'
#
loop_
_entity.id
_entity.type
_entity.pdbx_description
1 polymer ?
#
loop_
_entity_poly.entity_id
_entity_poly.type
_entity_poly.pdbx_seq_one_letter_code
_entity_poly.pdbx_strand_id
1 'polypeptide(L)'
;MVELRADFYVCGHPKPLEDTVFMSTKYEGDIPGTLMATRQAPGNRGGLRLRIFGSKGGLEWDMENAETLKLNVFGQPDQVLTRGHGHGVSACTERFVRTGRGFPEGLIEAWANLYTEFALAVSARLDGLDIPQDWLGYPKISEELKV
;
A
#
# COMPACT_ATOMS: atom_id res chain seq x y z
N MET A 1 -8.02 -12.08 6.13
CA MET A 1 -9.38 -12.09 5.57
C MET A 1 -9.95 -13.47 5.85
N VAL A 2 -11.14 -13.53 6.46
CA VAL A 2 -11.83 -14.77 6.85
C VAL A 2 -13.10 -14.99 6.04
N GLU A 3 -13.70 -13.93 5.50
CA GLU A 3 -14.87 -14.02 4.61
C GLU A 3 -14.74 -12.97 3.49
N LEU A 4 -15.20 -13.33 2.31
CA LEU A 4 -15.20 -12.49 1.11
C LEU A 4 -16.48 -12.77 0.33
N ARG A 5 -17.18 -11.71 -0.04
CA ARG A 5 -18.22 -11.76 -1.07
C ARG A 5 -17.83 -10.79 -2.17
N ALA A 6 -17.87 -11.25 -3.42
CA ALA A 6 -17.52 -10.48 -4.60
C ALA A 6 -18.69 -10.50 -5.60
N ASP A 7 -19.09 -9.32 -6.04
CA ASP A 7 -20.08 -9.13 -7.10
C ASP A 7 -19.35 -8.58 -8.34
N PHE A 8 -19.35 -9.35 -9.43
CA PHE A 8 -18.61 -9.05 -10.67
C PHE A 8 -19.53 -8.51 -11.77
N TYR A 9 -19.00 -7.58 -12.56
CA TYR A 9 -19.76 -6.87 -13.59
C TYR A 9 -18.94 -6.64 -14.87
N VAL A 10 -19.65 -6.64 -16.00
CA VAL A 10 -19.17 -6.11 -17.28
C VAL A 10 -19.89 -4.77 -17.51
N CYS A 11 -19.23 -3.66 -17.18
CA CYS A 11 -19.82 -2.32 -17.30
C CYS A 11 -19.50 -1.63 -18.64
N GLY A 12 -18.39 -2.00 -19.28
CA GLY A 12 -18.04 -1.53 -20.63
C GLY A 12 -18.73 -2.32 -21.75
N HIS A 13 -18.13 -2.30 -22.95
CA HIS A 13 -18.62 -3.13 -24.05
C HIS A 13 -18.66 -4.63 -23.69
N PRO A 14 -19.61 -5.41 -24.26
CA PRO A 14 -19.71 -6.85 -24.05
C PRO A 14 -18.39 -7.57 -24.31
N LYS A 15 -17.96 -8.39 -23.35
CA LYS A 15 -16.71 -9.15 -23.38
C LYS A 15 -16.79 -10.32 -22.38
N PRO A 16 -15.93 -11.34 -22.51
CA PRO A 16 -15.99 -12.53 -21.65
C PRO A 16 -15.48 -12.31 -20.21
N LEU A 17 -14.62 -11.31 -19.99
CA LEU A 17 -14.05 -11.02 -18.67
C LEU A 17 -14.66 -9.76 -18.07
N GLU A 18 -14.93 -9.81 -16.77
CA GLU A 18 -15.45 -8.70 -15.98
C GLU A 18 -14.43 -7.57 -15.90
N ASP A 19 -14.92 -6.34 -15.82
CA ASP A 19 -14.07 -5.15 -15.76
C ASP A 19 -14.26 -4.34 -14.48
N THR A 20 -15.18 -4.78 -13.63
CA THR A 20 -15.54 -4.15 -12.38
C THR A 20 -15.93 -5.21 -11.37
N VAL A 21 -15.40 -5.10 -10.15
CA VAL A 21 -15.78 -5.94 -9.01
C VAL A 21 -15.97 -5.06 -7.78
N PHE A 22 -17.04 -5.34 -7.04
CA PHE A 22 -17.27 -4.81 -5.71
C PHE A 22 -17.20 -5.96 -4.71
N MET A 23 -16.43 -5.78 -3.66
CA MET A 23 -16.21 -6.80 -2.66
C MET A 23 -16.51 -6.29 -1.27
N SER A 24 -17.27 -7.08 -0.51
CA SER A 24 -17.34 -6.96 0.95
C SER A 24 -16.45 -8.02 1.58
N THR A 25 -15.68 -7.60 2.57
CA THR A 25 -14.66 -8.42 3.22
C THR A 25 -14.89 -8.42 4.71
N LYS A 26 -14.52 -9.53 5.34
CA LYS A 26 -14.44 -9.67 6.79
C LYS A 26 -13.05 -10.17 7.14
N TYR A 27 -12.37 -9.48 8.04
CA TYR A 27 -11.06 -9.87 8.56
C TYR A 27 -11.23 -10.55 9.92
N GLU A 28 -10.13 -11.11 10.43
CA GLU A 28 -10.09 -11.68 11.78
C GLU A 28 -10.55 -10.64 12.81
N GLY A 29 -11.26 -11.10 13.85
CA GLY A 29 -11.88 -10.19 14.83
C GLY A 29 -13.13 -9.48 14.32
N ASP A 30 -13.83 -10.05 13.34
CA ASP A 30 -15.07 -9.52 12.74
C ASP A 30 -14.94 -8.12 12.13
N ILE A 31 -13.73 -7.70 11.74
CA ILE A 31 -13.46 -6.37 11.18
C ILE A 31 -14.00 -6.31 9.73
N PRO A 32 -14.94 -5.42 9.41
CA PRO A 32 -15.48 -5.29 8.06
C PRO A 32 -14.55 -4.47 7.15
N GLY A 33 -14.61 -4.71 5.85
CA GLY A 33 -13.94 -3.87 4.86
C GLY A 33 -14.59 -3.96 3.49
N THR A 34 -14.22 -3.03 2.61
CA THR A 34 -14.65 -3.03 1.22
C THR A 34 -13.45 -2.94 0.29
N LEU A 35 -13.56 -3.58 -0.87
CA LEU A 35 -12.60 -3.45 -1.96
C LEU A 35 -13.37 -3.22 -3.25
N MET A 36 -12.86 -2.32 -4.08
CA MET A 36 -13.37 -2.08 -5.42
C MET A 36 -12.20 -2.10 -6.38
N ALA A 37 -12.33 -2.85 -7.47
CA ALA A 37 -11.40 -2.79 -8.59
C ALA A 37 -12.22 -2.60 -9.86
N THR A 38 -11.85 -1.60 -10.67
CA THR A 38 -12.55 -1.32 -11.93
C THR A 38 -11.63 -0.72 -12.97
N ARG A 39 -11.89 -1.06 -14.22
CA ARG A 39 -11.35 -0.38 -15.41
C ARG A 39 -12.31 0.66 -15.97
N GLN A 40 -13.53 0.75 -15.45
CA GLN A 40 -14.62 1.59 -15.92
C GLN A 40 -14.93 2.73 -14.96
N ALA A 41 -13.89 3.48 -14.57
CA ALA A 41 -14.03 4.69 -13.77
C ALA A 41 -13.41 5.92 -14.46
N PRO A 42 -14.04 6.44 -15.54
CA PRO A 42 -13.52 7.59 -16.27
C PRO A 42 -13.16 8.77 -15.36
N GLY A 43 -12.00 9.36 -15.58
CA GLY A 43 -11.43 10.42 -14.73
C GLY A 43 -10.43 9.93 -13.68
N ASN A 44 -10.39 8.63 -13.38
CA ASN A 44 -9.32 8.04 -12.55
C ASN A 44 -8.15 7.62 -13.45
N ARG A 45 -6.90 7.90 -13.03
CA ARG A 45 -5.70 7.53 -13.79
C ARG A 45 -5.11 6.21 -13.30
N GLY A 46 -4.77 6.16 -12.00
CA GLY A 46 -4.33 4.95 -11.30
C GLY A 46 -5.30 4.58 -10.17
N GLY A 47 -5.77 5.56 -9.41
CA GLY A 47 -6.87 5.40 -8.44
C GLY A 47 -6.63 4.43 -7.27
N LEU A 48 -5.41 3.93 -7.07
CA LEU A 48 -5.08 3.07 -5.93
C LEU A 48 -5.12 3.89 -4.64
N ARG A 49 -6.01 3.51 -3.73
CA ARG A 49 -6.21 4.16 -2.44
C ARG A 49 -6.32 3.13 -1.34
N LEU A 50 -5.73 3.43 -0.18
CA LEU A 50 -5.83 2.64 1.04
C LEU A 50 -6.36 3.51 2.16
N ARG A 51 -7.37 3.01 2.86
CA ARG A 51 -7.94 3.68 4.02
C ARG A 51 -8.16 2.67 5.13
N ILE A 52 -7.66 2.97 6.32
CA ILE A 52 -7.74 2.12 7.51
C ILE A 52 -8.33 2.96 8.63
N PHE A 53 -9.37 2.43 9.28
CA PHE A 53 -10.03 3.10 10.40
C PHE A 53 -10.06 2.16 11.60
N GLY A 54 -9.73 2.71 12.77
CA GLY A 54 -9.73 1.98 14.03
C GLY A 54 -10.23 2.85 15.17
N SER A 55 -10.23 2.29 16.38
CA SER A 55 -10.76 2.97 17.57
C SER A 55 -10.02 4.24 17.97
N LYS A 56 -8.77 4.42 17.51
CA LYS A 56 -7.93 5.59 17.83
C LYS A 56 -7.90 6.64 16.73
N GLY A 57 -8.46 6.36 15.55
CA GLY A 57 -8.30 7.23 14.40
C GLY A 57 -8.31 6.51 13.06
N GLY A 58 -7.86 7.21 12.02
CA GLY A 58 -7.77 6.69 10.66
C GLY A 58 -6.52 7.13 9.92
N LEU A 59 -6.17 6.34 8.91
CA LEU A 59 -5.09 6.57 7.96
C LEU A 59 -5.65 6.50 6.55
N GLU A 60 -5.28 7.46 5.70
CA GLU A 60 -5.66 7.47 4.29
C GLU A 60 -4.46 7.80 3.40
N TRP A 61 -4.24 6.98 2.38
CA TRP A 61 -3.16 7.14 1.40
C TRP A 61 -3.72 7.00 -0.02
N ASP A 62 -3.24 7.87 -0.91
CA ASP A 62 -3.59 7.89 -2.34
C ASP A 62 -2.30 7.83 -3.16
N MET A 63 -2.18 6.82 -4.02
CA MET A 63 -1.00 6.63 -4.86
C MET A 63 -0.74 7.82 -5.80
N GLU A 64 -1.78 8.52 -6.26
CA GLU A 64 -1.61 9.71 -7.10
C GLU A 64 -1.05 10.91 -6.31
N ASN A 65 -1.09 10.85 -4.98
CA ASN A 65 -0.50 11.81 -4.05
C ASN A 65 0.45 11.10 -3.06
N ALA A 66 1.25 10.15 -3.57
CA ALA A 66 2.03 9.16 -2.79
C ALA A 66 2.93 9.74 -1.68
N GLU A 67 3.33 11.00 -1.80
CA GLU A 67 4.17 11.72 -0.84
C GLU A 67 3.46 12.08 0.48
N THR A 68 2.13 11.96 0.51
CA THR A 68 1.32 12.39 1.66
C THR A 68 0.52 11.23 2.25
N LEU A 69 0.38 11.22 3.57
CA LEU A 69 -0.44 10.29 4.33
C LEU A 69 -1.33 11.10 5.27
N LYS A 70 -2.65 11.00 5.11
CA LYS A 70 -3.59 11.65 6.03
C LYS A 70 -3.67 10.82 7.31
N LEU A 71 -3.43 11.44 8.45
CA LEU A 71 -3.53 10.85 9.77
C LEU A 71 -4.56 11.62 10.59
N ASN A 72 -5.65 10.96 10.96
CA ASN A 72 -6.70 11.54 11.78
C ASN A 72 -6.71 10.82 13.12
N VAL A 73 -6.24 11.47 14.19
CA VAL A 73 -6.28 10.90 15.55
C VAL A 73 -7.55 11.39 16.24
N PHE A 74 -8.29 10.48 16.88
CA PHE A 74 -9.55 10.83 17.54
C PHE A 74 -9.34 11.93 18.59
N GLY A 75 -10.13 13.01 18.49
CA GLY A 75 -10.04 14.17 19.39
C GLY A 75 -8.87 15.11 19.14
N GLN A 76 -8.12 14.92 18.05
CA GLN A 76 -7.02 15.79 17.63
C GLN A 76 -7.31 16.44 16.27
N PRO A 77 -6.63 17.55 15.91
CA PRO A 77 -6.69 18.09 14.57
C PRO A 77 -6.25 17.07 13.51
N ASP A 78 -6.86 17.17 12.32
CA ASP A 78 -6.43 16.43 11.13
C ASP A 78 -4.95 16.73 10.82
N GLN A 79 -4.18 15.68 10.56
CA GLN A 79 -2.76 15.79 10.23
C GLN A 79 -2.48 15.23 8.84
N VAL A 80 -1.48 15.81 8.18
CA VAL A 80 -0.91 15.29 6.94
C VAL A 80 0.56 15.06 7.18
N LEU A 81 0.96 13.79 7.18
CA LEU A 81 2.37 13.41 7.19
C LEU A 81 2.89 13.48 5.76
N THR A 82 4.05 14.08 5.57
CA THR A 82 4.72 14.17 4.26
C THR A 82 6.01 13.36 4.31
N ARG A 83 6.31 12.62 3.23
CA ARG A 83 7.56 11.87 3.08
C ARG A 83 8.76 12.77 3.40
N GLY A 84 9.70 12.22 4.19
CA GLY A 84 10.96 12.87 4.53
C GLY A 84 11.39 12.60 5.97
N HIS A 85 12.68 12.72 6.21
CA HIS A 85 13.29 12.51 7.52
C HIS A 85 12.77 13.50 8.57
N GLY A 86 12.47 13.03 9.78
CA GLY A 86 12.14 13.86 10.95
C GLY A 86 10.73 14.43 10.99
N HIS A 87 9.82 13.98 10.10
CA HIS A 87 8.45 14.51 9.97
C HIS A 87 7.36 13.49 10.34
N GLY A 88 7.59 12.67 11.36
CA GLY A 88 6.62 11.68 11.85
C GLY A 88 6.58 10.38 11.04
N VAL A 89 7.50 10.22 10.09
CA VAL A 89 7.76 8.96 9.38
C VAL A 89 8.62 8.06 10.28
N SER A 90 8.36 6.76 10.30
CA SER A 90 9.14 5.82 11.11
C SER A 90 10.55 5.63 10.56
N ALA A 91 11.53 5.35 11.44
CA ALA A 91 12.92 5.09 11.02
C ALA A 91 13.03 3.93 10.01
N CYS A 92 12.17 2.91 10.10
CA CYS A 92 12.13 1.83 9.12
C CYS A 92 11.65 2.27 7.73
N THR A 93 10.85 3.34 7.65
CA THR A 93 10.38 3.93 6.40
C THR A 93 11.36 4.97 5.85
N GLU A 94 12.01 5.73 6.73
CA GLU A 94 12.97 6.79 6.35
C GLU A 94 14.11 6.27 5.47
N ARG A 95 14.55 5.02 5.66
CA ARG A 95 15.60 4.41 4.82
C ARG A 95 15.26 4.31 3.33
N PHE A 96 13.98 4.39 2.97
CA PHE A 96 13.49 4.33 1.60
C PHE A 96 13.44 5.71 0.93
N VAL A 97 13.72 6.77 1.68
CA VAL A 97 13.77 8.15 1.19
C VAL A 97 15.12 8.41 0.53
N ARG A 98 15.10 8.77 -0.75
CA ARG A 98 16.31 9.09 -1.54
C ARG A 98 16.57 10.57 -1.65
N THR A 99 15.51 11.36 -1.80
CA THR A 99 15.61 12.79 -2.06
C THR A 99 15.17 13.60 -0.86
N GLY A 100 15.79 14.77 -0.69
CA GLY A 100 15.40 15.73 0.32
C GLY A 100 13.96 16.22 0.11
N ARG A 101 13.37 16.76 1.18
CA ARG A 101 12.03 17.36 1.12
C ARG A 101 11.98 18.47 0.07
N GLY A 102 10.89 18.49 -0.72
CA GLY A 102 10.71 19.42 -1.83
C GLY A 102 11.13 18.86 -3.20
N PHE A 103 11.85 17.74 -3.22
CA PHE A 103 12.11 16.96 -4.43
C PHE A 103 11.17 15.76 -4.45
N PRO A 104 10.18 15.71 -5.36
CA PRO A 104 9.17 14.65 -5.33
C PRO A 104 9.78 13.29 -5.63
N GLU A 105 9.32 12.28 -4.91
CA GLU A 105 9.49 10.87 -5.29
C GLU A 105 8.14 10.30 -5.72
N GLY A 106 8.17 9.16 -6.42
CA GLY A 106 6.96 8.48 -6.85
C GLY A 106 7.21 7.03 -7.22
N LEU A 107 6.53 6.59 -8.28
CA LEU A 107 6.52 5.18 -8.68
C LEU A 107 7.92 4.64 -8.99
N ILE A 108 8.79 5.44 -9.64
CA ILE A 108 10.15 5.00 -10.00
C ILE A 108 10.98 4.73 -8.74
N GLU A 109 10.91 5.60 -7.75
CA GLU A 109 11.60 5.42 -6.46
C GLU A 109 11.00 4.26 -5.66
N ALA A 110 9.68 4.06 -5.71
CA ALA A 110 9.03 2.90 -5.10
C ALA A 110 9.54 1.58 -5.72
N TRP A 111 9.66 1.50 -7.04
CA TRP A 111 10.27 0.35 -7.72
C TRP A 111 11.74 0.20 -7.36
N ALA A 112 12.51 1.29 -7.35
CA ALA A 112 13.90 1.24 -6.94
C ALA A 112 14.05 0.70 -5.51
N ASN A 113 13.15 1.07 -4.57
CA ASN A 113 13.13 0.53 -3.21
C ASN A 113 12.92 -0.98 -3.21
N LEU A 114 11.92 -1.46 -3.95
CA LEU A 114 11.66 -2.88 -4.10
C LEU A 114 12.87 -3.65 -4.65
N TYR A 115 13.51 -3.14 -5.71
CA TYR A 115 14.70 -3.79 -6.28
C TYR A 115 15.92 -3.73 -5.36
N THR A 116 16.09 -2.64 -4.61
CA THR A 116 17.14 -2.55 -3.58
C THR A 116 16.94 -3.60 -2.49
N GLU A 117 15.71 -3.79 -2.01
CA GLU A 117 15.40 -4.83 -1.01
C GLU A 117 15.73 -6.24 -1.52
N PHE A 118 15.36 -6.55 -2.78
CA PHE A 118 15.72 -7.82 -3.40
C PHE A 118 17.23 -7.99 -3.55
N ALA A 119 17.94 -6.95 -3.98
CA ALA A 119 19.39 -6.98 -4.13
C ALA A 119 20.09 -7.25 -2.78
N LEU A 120 19.64 -6.58 -1.70
CA LEU A 120 20.16 -6.79 -0.35
C LEU A 120 19.94 -8.24 0.11
N ALA A 121 18.78 -8.82 -0.16
CA ALA A 121 18.48 -10.20 0.18
C ALA A 121 19.41 -11.19 -0.54
N VAL A 122 19.65 -10.97 -1.83
CA VAL A 122 20.55 -11.81 -2.64
C VAL A 122 21.99 -11.67 -2.17
N SER A 123 22.48 -10.45 -1.95
CA SER A 123 23.85 -10.21 -1.48
C SER A 123 24.09 -10.83 -0.11
N ALA A 124 23.20 -10.63 0.86
CA ALA A 124 23.32 -11.24 2.18
C ALA A 124 23.42 -12.77 2.11
N ARG A 125 22.63 -13.40 1.23
CA ARG A 125 22.69 -14.84 1.02
C ARG A 125 24.00 -15.31 0.38
N LEU A 126 24.53 -14.57 -0.59
CA LEU A 126 25.80 -14.90 -1.25
C LEU A 126 26.98 -14.76 -0.28
N ASP A 127 26.93 -13.75 0.59
CA ASP A 127 27.99 -13.47 1.57
C ASP A 127 27.87 -14.33 2.86
N GLY A 128 26.81 -15.14 2.98
CA GLY A 128 26.56 -15.95 4.17
C GLY A 128 26.23 -15.12 5.42
N LEU A 129 25.65 -13.94 5.23
CA LEU A 129 25.26 -13.03 6.31
C LEU A 129 23.84 -13.35 6.81
N ASP A 130 23.71 -13.54 8.12
CA ASP A 130 22.41 -13.59 8.79
C ASP A 130 21.87 -12.18 8.99
N ILE A 131 20.78 -11.87 8.28
CA ILE A 131 20.06 -10.59 8.42
C ILE A 131 18.91 -10.72 9.43
N PRO A 132 18.59 -9.67 10.20
CA PRO A 132 17.42 -9.70 11.07
C PRO A 132 16.13 -9.95 10.27
N GLN A 133 15.23 -10.76 10.82
CA GLN A 133 14.04 -11.27 10.13
C GLN A 133 13.13 -10.17 9.55
N ASP A 134 13.02 -9.05 10.26
CA ASP A 134 12.16 -7.92 9.90
C ASP A 134 12.95 -6.76 9.29
N TRP A 135 14.21 -7.00 8.93
CA TRP A 135 15.01 -5.96 8.30
C TRP A 135 14.59 -5.73 6.85
N LEU A 136 14.29 -6.77 6.08
CA LEU A 136 13.85 -6.63 4.68
C LEU A 136 12.34 -6.77 4.53
N GLY A 137 11.74 -5.88 3.74
CA GLY A 137 10.30 -5.75 3.54
C GLY A 137 9.82 -6.01 2.11
N TYR A 138 10.60 -6.71 1.29
CA TYR A 138 10.16 -7.13 -0.04
C TYR A 138 9.10 -8.24 0.03
N PRO A 139 8.18 -8.33 -0.95
CA PRO A 139 7.17 -9.39 -0.99
C PRO A 139 7.80 -10.80 -1.09
N LYS A 140 7.42 -11.70 -0.20
CA LYS A 140 7.95 -13.08 -0.13
C LYS A 140 7.02 -14.08 -0.82
N ILE A 141 7.56 -15.23 -1.24
CA ILE A 141 6.75 -16.31 -1.85
C ILE A 141 5.70 -16.85 -0.86
N SER A 142 6.03 -16.91 0.43
CA SER A 142 5.12 -17.34 1.50
C SER A 142 3.99 -16.36 1.78
N GLU A 143 4.11 -15.12 1.31
CA GLU A 143 3.01 -14.17 1.26
C GLU A 143 2.18 -14.50 0.02
N GLU A 144 1.59 -15.69 0.04
CA GLU A 144 0.78 -16.24 -1.04
C GLU A 144 -0.12 -15.16 -1.64
N LEU A 145 -0.14 -15.08 -2.97
CA LEU A 145 -1.29 -14.56 -3.69
C LEU A 145 -2.46 -15.48 -3.31
N LYS A 146 -3.18 -15.13 -2.25
CA LYS A 146 -4.53 -15.63 -2.01
C LYS A 146 -5.40 -15.05 -3.13
N VAL A 147 -5.33 -15.67 -4.30
CA VAL A 147 -6.22 -15.42 -5.44
C VAL A 147 -7.59 -15.98 -5.10
#